data_AF-A0A7X4DSY1-F1
#
_entry.id   AF-A0A7X4DSY1-F1
#
_cell.length_a   1.000
_cell.length_b   1.000
_cell.length_c   1.000
_cell.angle_alpha   90.00
_cell.angle_beta   90.00
_cell.angle_gamma   90.00
#
_symmetry.space_group_name_H-M   'P 1'
#
loop_
_entity.id
_entity.type
_entity.pdbx_description
1 polymer ?
#
loop_
_entity_poly.entity_id
_entity_poly.type
_entity_poly.pdbx_seq_one_letter_code
_entity_poly.pdbx_strand_id
1 'polypeptide(L)'
;VSAPLFGGGRGRQVLSNALGANPGAYVPVRARRRIVREARWMLLAYAIAALSLFSSPLLFWIWILPCLLGQPFLRLYLLAEHGRCAFVADMFRNTRTTYTNRFVRFLAWNMPYHVEHHTLPQVPFHRLPELHDHMQGRHHVTSDGYAAFTRDYAASMQSRDQAVRG
;
A
#
# COMPACT_ATOMS: atom_id res chain seq x y z
N VAL A 1 -16.45 -15.68 19.84
CA VAL A 1 -15.62 -15.98 18.65
C VAL A 1 -14.57 -14.88 18.54
N SER A 2 -13.36 -15.17 19.01
CA SER A 2 -12.30 -14.17 19.21
C SER A 2 -11.75 -13.70 17.86
N ALA A 3 -12.03 -12.46 17.49
CA ALA A 3 -11.35 -11.81 16.36
C ALA A 3 -9.85 -11.76 16.68
N PRO A 4 -8.95 -12.28 15.82
CA PRO A 4 -7.53 -12.13 16.06
C PRO A 4 -7.20 -10.64 15.94
N LEU A 5 -6.59 -10.12 17.00
CA LEU A 5 -6.03 -8.78 17.10
C LEU A 5 -5.16 -8.50 15.85
N PHE A 6 -5.63 -7.63 14.97
CA PHE A 6 -4.86 -7.03 13.86
C PHE A 6 -3.78 -6.07 14.43
N GLY A 7 -2.87 -6.61 15.24
CA GLY A 7 -1.79 -5.88 15.90
C GLY A 7 -0.41 -6.52 15.73
N GLY A 8 -0.28 -7.45 14.78
CA GLY A 8 0.99 -8.07 14.41
C GLY A 8 1.46 -7.57 13.06
N GLY A 9 2.56 -6.81 13.01
CA GLY A 9 3.13 -6.33 11.75
C GLY A 9 3.45 -7.44 10.74
N ARG A 10 3.70 -7.07 9.48
CA ARG A 10 4.01 -8.01 8.38
C ARG A 10 5.08 -9.04 8.75
N GLY A 11 6.11 -8.64 9.51
CA GLY A 11 7.15 -9.55 10.00
C GLY A 11 6.63 -10.64 10.94
N ARG A 12 5.69 -10.32 11.84
CA ARG A 12 5.08 -11.30 12.74
C ARG A 12 4.28 -12.34 11.96
N GLN A 13 3.57 -11.93 10.90
CA GLN A 13 2.85 -12.86 10.04
C GLN A 13 3.81 -13.81 9.31
N VAL A 14 4.92 -13.31 8.80
CA VAL A 14 5.94 -14.14 8.13
C VAL A 14 6.53 -15.15 9.10
N LEU A 15 6.90 -14.72 10.31
CA LEU A 15 7.43 -15.63 11.33
C LEU A 15 6.39 -16.69 11.73
N SER A 16 5.15 -16.26 11.97
CA SER A 16 4.02 -17.15 12.27
C SER A 16 3.82 -18.21 11.18
N ASN A 17 3.83 -17.79 9.91
CA ASN A 17 3.75 -18.68 8.76
C ASN A 17 4.94 -19.65 8.68
N ALA A 18 6.16 -19.19 8.93
CA ALA A 18 7.36 -20.05 8.88
C ALA A 18 7.39 -21.12 9.99
N LEU A 19 6.80 -20.80 11.15
CA LEU A 19 6.61 -21.70 12.28
C LEU A 19 5.45 -22.69 12.06
N GLY A 20 4.66 -22.54 10.98
CA GLY A 20 3.54 -23.43 10.68
C GLY A 20 2.26 -23.13 11.44
N ALA A 21 2.13 -21.94 12.03
CA ALA A 21 0.90 -21.51 12.66
C ALA A 21 -0.26 -21.40 11.64
N ASN A 22 -1.50 -21.46 12.12
CA ASN A 22 -2.68 -21.38 11.26
C ASN A 22 -2.76 -19.99 10.57
N PRO A 23 -2.67 -19.91 9.22
CA PRO A 23 -2.62 -18.64 8.51
C PRO A 23 -3.98 -17.92 8.41
N GLY A 24 -5.06 -18.52 8.93
CA GLY A 24 -6.40 -17.96 8.94
C GLY A 24 -7.39 -18.73 8.05
N ALA A 25 -8.69 -18.48 8.26
CA ALA A 25 -9.77 -19.21 7.59
C ALA A 25 -9.88 -18.94 6.08
N TYR A 26 -9.36 -17.81 5.61
CA TYR A 26 -9.36 -17.42 4.19
C TYR A 26 -8.32 -18.17 3.36
N VAL A 27 -7.41 -18.93 3.98
CA VAL A 27 -6.36 -19.69 3.30
C VAL A 27 -6.79 -21.14 3.06
N PRO A 28 -6.87 -21.60 1.80
CA PRO A 28 -7.20 -22.98 1.48
C PRO A 28 -6.20 -23.98 2.10
N VAL A 29 -6.68 -25.12 2.60
CA VAL A 29 -5.85 -26.15 3.26
C VAL A 29 -4.67 -26.59 2.39
N ARG A 30 -4.90 -26.76 1.07
CA ARG A 30 -3.88 -27.11 0.08
C ARG A 30 -2.72 -26.11 -0.02
N ALA A 31 -2.95 -24.83 0.30
CA ALA A 31 -1.95 -23.78 0.20
C ALA A 31 -1.06 -23.67 1.45
N ARG A 32 -1.47 -24.27 2.58
CA ARG A 32 -0.78 -24.09 3.88
C ARG A 32 0.68 -24.53 3.83
N ARG A 33 0.96 -25.73 3.30
CA ARG A 33 2.35 -26.23 3.18
C ARG A 33 3.21 -25.32 2.31
N ARG A 34 2.65 -24.79 1.22
CA ARG A 34 3.34 -23.87 0.32
C ARG A 34 3.69 -22.56 1.04
N ILE A 35 2.75 -21.97 1.77
CA ILE A 35 2.96 -20.74 2.56
C ILE A 35 4.08 -20.91 3.59
N VAL A 36 4.14 -22.05 4.30
CA VAL A 36 5.22 -22.33 5.25
C VAL A 36 6.59 -22.34 4.55
N ARG A 37 6.70 -23.02 3.40
CA ARG A 37 7.95 -23.08 2.64
C ARG A 37 8.36 -21.69 2.14
N GLU A 38 7.43 -20.94 1.57
CA GLU A 38 7.68 -19.58 1.07
C GLU A 38 8.15 -18.65 2.20
N ALA A 39 7.50 -18.72 3.37
CA ALA A 39 7.91 -17.92 4.53
C ALA A 39 9.32 -18.27 5.02
N ARG A 40 9.69 -19.56 5.04
CA ARG A 40 11.05 -20.00 5.40
C ARG A 40 12.10 -19.55 4.39
N TRP A 41 11.82 -19.69 3.09
CA TRP A 41 12.71 -19.19 2.04
C TRP A 41 12.91 -17.68 2.12
N MET A 42 11.83 -16.94 2.41
CA MET A 42 11.92 -15.50 2.59
C MET A 42 12.78 -15.11 3.81
N LEU A 43 12.61 -15.80 4.95
CA LEU A 43 13.46 -15.56 6.13
C LEU A 43 14.93 -15.91 5.87
N LEU A 44 15.19 -17.01 5.15
CA LEU A 44 16.55 -17.39 4.77
C LEU A 44 17.18 -16.34 3.86
N ALA A 45 16.45 -15.84 2.85
CA ALA A 45 16.92 -14.78 1.96
C ALA A 45 17.23 -13.50 2.74
N TYR A 46 16.37 -13.10 3.68
CA TYR A 46 16.63 -11.95 4.55
C TYR A 46 17.82 -12.16 5.48
N ALA A 47 18.02 -13.36 6.03
CA ALA A 47 19.18 -13.68 6.85
C ALA A 47 20.49 -13.58 6.03
N ILE A 48 20.51 -14.13 4.82
CA ILE A 48 21.66 -14.02 3.90
C ILE A 48 21.93 -12.56 3.55
N ALA A 49 20.88 -11.78 3.23
CA ALA A 49 21.04 -10.36 2.94
C ALA A 49 21.60 -9.61 4.16
N ALA A 50 21.09 -9.83 5.36
CA ALA A 50 21.62 -9.23 6.58
C ALA A 50 23.09 -9.60 6.82
N LEU A 51 23.47 -10.86 6.60
CA LEU A 51 24.86 -11.32 6.74
C LEU A 51 25.78 -10.66 5.71
N SER A 52 25.31 -10.35 4.49
CA SER A 52 26.12 -9.69 3.46
C SER A 52 26.64 -8.31 3.89
N LEU A 53 25.94 -7.63 4.82
CA LEU A 53 26.34 -6.32 5.34
C LEU A 53 27.68 -6.35 6.09
N PHE A 54 28.07 -7.50 6.64
CA PHE A 54 29.38 -7.67 7.29
C PHE A 54 30.53 -7.70 6.27
N SER A 55 30.25 -8.05 5.02
CA SER A 55 31.26 -8.15 3.96
C SER A 55 31.24 -6.95 3.01
N SER A 56 30.09 -6.30 2.83
CA SER A 56 29.95 -5.16 1.92
C SER A 56 28.79 -4.24 2.30
N PRO A 57 28.96 -2.91 2.22
CA PRO A 57 27.87 -1.96 2.44
C PRO A 57 26.95 -1.82 1.23
N LEU A 58 27.14 -2.60 0.16
CA LEU A 58 26.39 -2.47 -1.08
C LEU A 58 24.87 -2.50 -0.84
N LEU A 59 24.40 -3.45 -0.01
CA LEU A 59 22.99 -3.58 0.35
C LEU A 59 22.43 -2.31 1.01
N PHE A 60 23.26 -1.61 1.81
CA PHE A 60 22.85 -0.36 2.44
C PHE A 60 22.58 0.71 1.38
N TRP A 61 23.52 0.90 0.45
CA TRP A 61 23.42 1.95 -0.58
C TRP A 61 22.34 1.71 -1.62
N ILE A 62 22.18 0.46 -2.08
CA ILE A 62 21.25 0.16 -3.18
C ILE A 62 19.83 -0.16 -2.71
N TRP A 63 19.65 -0.55 -1.44
CA TRP A 63 18.35 -1.00 -0.95
C TRP A 63 17.90 -0.30 0.32
N ILE A 64 18.69 -0.33 1.40
CA ILE A 64 18.24 0.19 2.71
C ILE A 64 18.04 1.71 2.65
N LEU A 65 19.05 2.46 2.20
CA LEU A 65 18.99 3.92 2.15
C LEU A 65 17.87 4.43 1.21
N PRO A 66 17.72 3.93 -0.04
CA PRO A 66 16.59 4.29 -0.89
C PRO A 66 15.23 3.96 -0.26
N CYS A 67 15.11 2.82 0.44
CA CYS A 67 13.87 2.49 1.15
C CYS A 67 13.58 3.44 2.31
N LEU A 68 14.58 3.78 3.12
CA LEU A 68 14.40 4.71 4.24
C LEU A 68 13.94 6.09 3.76
N LEU A 69 14.52 6.57 2.65
CA LEU A 69 14.14 7.84 2.06
C LEU A 69 12.78 7.77 1.34
N GLY A 70 12.51 6.69 0.59
CA GLY A 70 11.31 6.59 -0.26
C GLY A 70 10.04 6.14 0.47
N GLN A 71 10.14 5.28 1.50
CA GLN A 71 8.97 4.73 2.20
C GLN A 71 8.06 5.80 2.83
N PRO A 72 8.57 6.86 3.49
CA PRO A 72 7.69 7.92 4.02
C PRO A 72 6.85 8.59 2.94
N PHE A 73 7.45 8.94 1.80
CA PHE A 73 6.71 9.54 0.68
C PHE A 73 5.71 8.55 0.07
N LEU A 74 6.11 7.30 -0.13
CA LEU A 74 5.21 6.25 -0.62
C LEU A 74 4.04 6.02 0.34
N ARG A 75 4.25 6.13 1.66
CA ARG A 75 3.17 6.01 2.65
C ARG A 75 2.17 7.15 2.53
N LEU A 76 2.64 8.39 2.39
CA LEU A 76 1.77 9.55 2.19
C LEU A 76 1.03 9.46 0.84
N TYR A 77 1.72 9.02 -0.21
CA TYR A 77 1.14 8.75 -1.51
C TYR A 77 -0.01 7.73 -1.42
N LEU A 78 0.24 6.54 -0.86
CA LEU A 78 -0.78 5.50 -0.70
C LEU A 78 -1.92 5.92 0.23
N LEU A 79 -1.62 6.73 1.25
CA LEU A 79 -2.64 7.32 2.11
C LEU A 79 -3.53 8.29 1.31
N ALA A 80 -2.98 9.05 0.36
CA ALA A 80 -3.80 9.89 -0.52
C ALA A 80 -4.67 9.07 -1.47
N GLU A 81 -4.26 7.88 -1.89
CA GLU A 81 -5.08 7.10 -2.84
C GLU A 81 -6.20 6.28 -2.17
N HIS A 82 -6.07 5.93 -0.89
CA HIS A 82 -7.06 5.10 -0.19
C HIS A 82 -7.55 5.68 1.15
N GLY A 83 -6.85 6.65 1.70
CA GLY A 83 -7.16 7.25 2.99
C GLY A 83 -8.56 7.85 2.98
N ARG A 84 -9.36 7.45 3.97
CA ARG A 84 -10.77 7.83 4.16
C ARG A 84 -11.70 7.43 3.02
N CYS A 85 -11.27 6.55 2.11
CA CYS A 85 -12.18 5.92 1.16
C CYS A 85 -13.04 4.85 1.87
N ALA A 86 -14.18 4.50 1.29
CA ALA A 86 -15.09 3.55 1.89
C ALA A 86 -14.49 2.12 1.88
N PHE A 87 -14.66 1.36 2.96
CA PHE A 87 -14.24 -0.04 3.03
C PHE A 87 -15.27 -0.96 2.34
N VAL A 88 -15.43 -0.80 1.03
CA VAL A 88 -16.38 -1.54 0.20
C VAL A 88 -15.68 -2.17 -1.00
N ALA A 89 -16.32 -3.14 -1.64
CA ALA A 89 -15.80 -3.79 -2.85
C ALA A 89 -15.90 -2.93 -4.12
N ASP A 90 -16.64 -1.82 -4.07
CA ASP A 90 -16.76 -0.89 -5.19
C ASP A 90 -15.49 -0.03 -5.32
N MET A 91 -14.75 -0.23 -6.41
CA MET A 91 -13.48 0.45 -6.67
C MET A 91 -13.64 1.96 -6.78
N PHE A 92 -14.75 2.45 -7.32
CA PHE A 92 -14.99 3.90 -7.47
C PHE A 92 -15.09 4.62 -6.12
N ARG A 93 -15.45 3.89 -5.06
CA ARG A 93 -15.67 4.43 -3.70
C ARG A 93 -14.55 4.10 -2.72
N ASN A 94 -13.77 3.05 -2.98
CA ASN A 94 -12.70 2.59 -2.10
C ASN A 94 -11.29 3.04 -2.53
N THR A 95 -11.19 3.68 -3.69
CA THR A 95 -9.97 4.27 -4.25
C THR A 95 -10.25 5.71 -4.68
N ARG A 96 -9.20 6.51 -4.79
CA ARG A 96 -9.26 7.93 -5.17
C ARG A 96 -8.35 8.20 -6.37
N THR A 97 -8.79 9.04 -7.29
CA THR A 97 -7.88 9.65 -8.28
C THR A 97 -7.36 10.98 -7.74
N THR A 98 -6.04 11.12 -7.64
CA THR A 98 -5.38 12.31 -7.09
C THR A 98 -4.75 13.13 -8.21
N TYR A 99 -5.35 14.28 -8.54
CA TYR A 99 -4.87 15.15 -9.61
C TYR A 99 -3.53 15.77 -9.25
N THR A 100 -2.54 15.68 -10.14
CA THR A 100 -1.19 16.15 -9.84
C THR A 100 -0.46 16.62 -11.09
N ASN A 101 0.74 17.18 -10.89
CA ASN A 101 1.55 17.70 -11.97
C ASN A 101 2.23 16.60 -12.79
N ARG A 102 2.75 16.98 -13.97
CA ARG A 102 3.42 16.04 -14.89
C ARG A 102 4.63 15.32 -14.29
N PHE A 103 5.32 15.93 -13.33
CA PHE A 103 6.51 15.36 -12.72
C PHE A 103 6.15 14.20 -11.80
N VAL A 104 5.14 14.39 -10.93
CA VAL A 104 4.63 13.30 -10.08
C VAL A 104 4.01 12.20 -10.93
N ARG A 105 3.23 12.55 -11.97
CA ARG A 105 2.70 11.56 -12.91
C ARG A 105 3.82 10.77 -13.61
N PHE A 106 4.91 11.41 -14.00
CA PHE A 106 6.05 10.71 -14.60
C PHE A 106 6.71 9.74 -13.60
N LEU A 107 7.05 10.21 -12.40
CA LEU A 107 7.70 9.40 -11.37
C LEU A 107 6.84 8.22 -10.91
N ALA A 108 5.53 8.44 -10.79
CA ALA A 108 4.58 7.43 -10.36
C ALA A 108 3.98 6.64 -11.53
N TRP A 109 4.51 6.76 -12.75
CA TRP A 109 3.95 6.13 -13.95
C TRP A 109 2.44 6.28 -14.06
N ASN A 110 1.91 7.51 -14.01
CA ASN A 110 0.49 7.81 -14.08
C ASN A 110 -0.41 7.10 -13.04
N MET A 111 0.16 6.44 -12.02
CA MET A 111 -0.61 5.80 -10.95
C MET A 111 -1.49 6.74 -10.11
N PRO A 112 -1.32 8.09 -10.10
CA PRO A 112 -2.32 8.97 -9.48
C PRO A 112 -3.72 8.84 -10.10
N TYR A 113 -3.84 8.29 -11.32
CA TYR A 113 -5.08 7.74 -11.88
C TYR A 113 -5.38 6.36 -11.25
N HIS A 114 -5.55 6.36 -9.93
CA HIS A 114 -5.57 5.13 -9.14
C HIS A 114 -6.93 4.42 -9.21
N VAL A 115 -8.05 5.15 -9.31
CA VAL A 115 -9.37 4.56 -9.56
C VAL A 115 -9.39 3.84 -10.90
N GLU A 116 -8.78 4.42 -11.93
CA GLU A 116 -8.63 3.84 -13.26
C GLU A 116 -7.84 2.53 -13.18
N HIS A 117 -6.70 2.54 -12.49
CA HIS A 117 -5.90 1.34 -12.29
C HIS A 117 -6.67 0.25 -11.55
N HIS A 118 -7.41 0.60 -10.49
CA HIS A 118 -8.17 -0.39 -9.71
C HIS A 118 -9.39 -0.95 -10.46
N THR A 119 -10.03 -0.13 -11.30
CA THR A 119 -11.20 -0.55 -12.09
C THR A 119 -10.79 -1.40 -13.29
N LEU A 120 -9.69 -1.07 -13.96
CA LEU A 120 -9.19 -1.77 -15.14
C LEU A 120 -7.66 -1.98 -15.07
N PRO A 121 -7.18 -2.87 -14.18
CA PRO A 121 -5.74 -3.06 -13.92
C PRO A 121 -4.95 -3.61 -15.11
N GLN A 122 -5.64 -4.14 -16.12
CA GLN A 122 -5.04 -4.58 -17.38
C GLN A 122 -4.60 -3.43 -18.30
N VAL A 123 -5.09 -2.20 -18.07
CA VAL A 123 -4.70 -1.04 -18.88
C VAL A 123 -3.28 -0.64 -18.50
N PRO A 124 -2.34 -0.54 -19.46
CA PRO A 124 -0.98 -0.16 -19.15
C PRO A 124 -0.92 1.30 -18.69
N PHE A 125 0.03 1.58 -17.79
CA PHE A 125 0.13 2.84 -17.08
C PHE A 125 0.17 4.10 -17.98
N HIS A 126 0.77 3.99 -19.17
CA HIS A 126 0.88 5.11 -20.11
C HIS A 126 -0.47 5.48 -20.77
N ARG A 127 -1.47 4.60 -20.73
CA ARG A 127 -2.85 4.84 -21.22
C ARG A 127 -3.85 5.17 -20.12
N LEU A 128 -3.44 5.22 -18.85
CA LEU A 128 -4.33 5.67 -17.78
C LEU A 128 -4.91 7.08 -18.00
N PRO A 129 -4.19 8.06 -18.59
CA PRO A 129 -4.79 9.35 -18.93
C PRO A 129 -5.94 9.23 -19.93
N GLU A 130 -5.80 8.40 -20.96
CA GLU A 130 -6.86 8.15 -21.95
C GLU A 130 -8.06 7.45 -21.29
N LEU A 131 -7.80 6.48 -20.42
CA LEU A 131 -8.85 5.83 -19.66
C LEU A 131 -9.58 6.80 -18.72
N HIS A 132 -8.85 7.71 -18.07
CA HIS A 132 -9.42 8.76 -17.24
C HIS A 132 -10.45 9.58 -18.03
N ASP A 133 -10.13 9.95 -19.26
CA ASP A 133 -11.04 10.69 -20.16
C ASP A 133 -12.30 9.87 -20.51
N HIS A 134 -12.17 8.55 -20.69
CA HIS A 134 -13.33 7.66 -20.90
C HIS A 134 -14.18 7.43 -19.65
N MET A 135 -13.62 7.65 -18.46
CA MET A 135 -14.29 7.44 -17.17
C MET A 135 -14.87 8.73 -16.58
N GLN A 136 -14.78 9.86 -17.28
CA GLN A 136 -15.29 11.15 -16.81
C GLN A 136 -16.74 11.05 -16.34
N GLY A 137 -17.01 11.66 -15.18
CA GLY A 137 -18.31 11.61 -14.51
C GLY A 137 -18.58 10.33 -13.69
N ARG A 138 -17.65 9.36 -13.64
CA ARG A 138 -17.78 8.14 -12.82
C ARG A 138 -16.91 8.15 -11.56
N HIS A 139 -16.00 9.10 -11.41
CA HIS A 139 -15.12 9.19 -10.24
C HIS A 139 -15.88 9.65 -9.00
N HIS A 140 -16.12 8.76 -8.04
CA HIS A 140 -16.83 9.12 -6.81
C HIS A 140 -15.93 9.77 -5.76
N VAL A 141 -14.62 9.49 -5.80
CA VAL A 141 -13.65 10.05 -4.87
C VAL A 141 -12.46 10.58 -5.65
N THR A 142 -12.21 11.88 -5.54
CA THR A 142 -11.08 12.57 -6.16
C THR A 142 -10.40 13.52 -5.16
N SER A 143 -9.22 14.01 -5.50
CA SER A 143 -8.60 15.13 -4.79
C SER A 143 -7.76 15.98 -5.73
N ASP A 144 -7.81 17.30 -5.52
CA ASP A 144 -7.01 18.30 -6.23
C ASP A 144 -5.58 18.39 -5.67
N GLY A 145 -4.90 17.24 -5.65
CA GLY A 145 -3.51 17.11 -5.28
C GLY A 145 -3.22 16.63 -3.86
N TYR A 146 -2.03 16.06 -3.71
CA TYR A 146 -1.57 15.46 -2.45
C TYR A 146 -1.54 16.46 -1.29
N ALA A 147 -1.24 17.73 -1.56
CA ALA A 147 -1.24 18.77 -0.52
C ALA A 147 -2.66 19.07 -0.01
N ALA A 148 -3.65 19.16 -0.93
CA ALA A 148 -5.04 19.35 -0.57
C ALA A 148 -5.55 18.17 0.27
N PHE A 149 -5.33 16.93 -0.21
CA PHE A 149 -5.64 15.73 0.56
C PHE A 149 -5.00 15.73 1.95
N THR A 150 -3.70 16.03 2.04
CA THR A 150 -2.96 15.96 3.32
C THR A 150 -3.48 16.96 4.34
N ARG A 151 -3.78 18.19 3.90
CA ARG A 151 -4.38 19.22 4.75
C ARG A 151 -5.75 18.78 5.27
N ASP A 152 -6.62 18.30 4.38
CA ASP A 152 -7.98 17.90 4.72
C ASP A 152 -7.95 16.67 5.67
N TYR A 153 -7.02 15.74 5.42
CA TYR A 153 -6.77 14.60 6.29
C TYR A 153 -6.32 15.04 7.69
N ALA A 154 -5.35 15.95 7.80
CA ALA A 154 -4.87 16.46 9.07
C ALA A 154 -5.96 17.19 9.87
N ALA A 155 -6.74 18.06 9.21
CA ALA A 155 -7.86 18.76 9.84
C ALA A 155 -8.91 17.77 10.39
N SER A 156 -9.17 16.68 9.66
CA SER A 156 -10.12 15.64 10.07
C SER A 156 -9.67 14.82 11.29
N MET A 157 -8.36 14.77 11.56
CA MET A 157 -7.82 14.10 12.75
C MET A 157 -7.97 15.00 13.98
N GLN A 158 -7.73 16.31 13.82
CA GLN A 158 -7.90 17.29 14.89
C GLN A 158 -9.34 17.39 15.36
N SER A 159 -10.32 17.39 14.44
CA SER A 159 -11.74 17.43 14.79
C SER A 159 -12.19 16.17 15.53
N ARG A 160 -11.67 14.99 15.15
CA ARG A 160 -11.95 13.72 15.83
C ARG A 160 -11.34 13.69 17.23
N ASP A 161 -10.11 14.18 17.39
CA ASP A 161 -9.45 14.24 18.69
C ASP A 161 -10.16 15.19 19.65
N GLN A 162 -10.70 16.31 19.15
CA GLN A 162 -11.52 17.24 19.93
C GLN A 162 -12.84 16.59 20.35
N ALA A 163 -13.54 15.89 19.44
CA ALA A 163 -14.79 15.20 19.74
C ALA A 163 -14.65 14.00 20.70
N VAL A 164 -13.47 13.40 20.82
CA VAL A 164 -13.20 12.31 21.78
C VAL A 164 -12.84 12.86 23.18
N ARG A 165 -12.36 14.10 23.27
CA ARG A 165 -11.89 14.72 24.52
C ARG A 165 -12.94 15.59 25.23
N GLY A 166 -14.02 15.99 24.55
CA GLY A 166 -15.15 16.73 25.12
C GLY A 166 -16.32 15.82 25.45
#